data_AF-A0A7H0Y2U4-F1
#
_entry.id   AF-A0A7H0Y2U4-F1
#
_cell.length_a   1.000
_cell.length_b   1.000
_cell.length_c   1.000
_cell.angle_alpha   90.00
_cell.angle_beta   90.00
_cell.angle_gamma   90.00
#
_symmetry.space_group_name_H-M   'P 1'
#
loop_
_entity.id
_entity.type
_entity.pdbx_description
1 polymer ?
#
loop_
_entity_poly.entity_id
_entity_poly.type
_entity_poly.pdbx_seq_one_letter_code
_entity_poly.pdbx_strand_id
1 'polypeptide(L)'
;MSKEAMCINSSQTTKSRKEFVQSLMSLDELKKLDDNHVYYLSHTYNNDPNRKVYFKAPYDLDTINAVCAYIQFECSEIEMSYSMDESEVIEILEKFYDCSSTFSADNGDVKTAQNINLYINWETHCGSNVQTVNSLKRKGMDKYFIRYVDSFKKAL
;
A
#
# COMPACT_ATOMS: atom_id res chain seq x y z
N MET A 1 -22.93 -19.79 6.45
CA MET A 1 -22.85 -19.49 5.00
C MET A 1 -21.83 -18.37 4.84
N SER A 2 -20.63 -18.72 4.38
CA SER A 2 -19.52 -17.77 4.19
C SER A 2 -19.85 -16.86 3.00
N LYS A 3 -19.87 -15.55 3.21
CA LYS A 3 -19.95 -14.57 2.12
C LYS A 3 -18.53 -14.36 1.61
N GLU A 4 -18.19 -15.05 0.53
CA GLU A 4 -16.97 -14.75 -0.23
C GLU A 4 -17.13 -13.35 -0.83
N ALA A 5 -16.27 -12.43 -0.41
CA ALA A 5 -16.18 -11.10 -0.98
C ALA A 5 -15.69 -11.21 -2.43
N MET A 6 -16.50 -10.74 -3.39
CA MET A 6 -16.18 -10.78 -4.82
C MET A 6 -15.26 -9.61 -5.19
N CYS A 7 -14.00 -9.92 -5.50
CA CYS A 7 -12.98 -8.94 -5.90
C CYS A 7 -13.20 -8.43 -7.34
N ILE A 8 -12.84 -7.18 -7.60
CA ILE A 8 -12.91 -6.54 -8.93
C ILE A 8 -11.66 -6.89 -9.75
N ASN A 9 -11.83 -7.60 -10.88
CA ASN A 9 -10.77 -7.84 -11.86
C ASN A 9 -10.56 -6.60 -12.74
N SER A 10 -9.42 -5.90 -12.62
CA SER A 10 -9.03 -4.86 -13.58
C SER A 10 -8.08 -5.43 -14.64
N SER A 11 -8.43 -5.22 -15.90
CA SER A 11 -7.74 -5.79 -17.07
C SER A 11 -6.74 -4.79 -17.65
N GLN A 12 -5.51 -4.76 -17.13
CA GLN A 12 -4.36 -4.12 -17.80
C GLN A 12 -3.01 -4.43 -17.10
N THR A 13 -2.61 -5.70 -17.01
CA THR A 13 -1.23 -6.10 -16.67
C THR A 13 -0.86 -7.41 -17.39
N THR A 14 0.37 -7.53 -17.89
CA THR A 14 0.91 -8.74 -18.56
C THR A 14 1.18 -9.90 -17.60
N LYS A 15 1.00 -9.68 -16.29
CA LYS A 15 0.86 -10.69 -15.25
C LYS A 15 -0.34 -10.33 -14.39
N SER A 16 -1.13 -11.31 -13.99
CA SER A 16 -2.12 -11.13 -12.93
C SER A 16 -1.41 -10.72 -11.63
N ARG A 17 -2.10 -9.99 -10.76
CA ARG A 17 -1.55 -9.55 -9.47
C ARG A 17 -1.11 -10.73 -8.61
N LYS A 18 -1.80 -11.87 -8.72
CA LYS A 18 -1.41 -13.13 -8.09
C LYS A 18 -0.06 -13.65 -8.62
N GLU A 19 0.16 -13.63 -9.92
CA GLU A 19 1.45 -14.01 -10.53
C GLU A 19 2.58 -13.04 -10.13
N PHE A 20 2.28 -11.75 -9.99
CA PHE A 20 3.24 -10.78 -9.47
C PHE A 20 3.61 -11.07 -8.02
N VAL A 21 2.63 -11.26 -7.13
CA VAL A 21 2.87 -11.63 -5.72
C VAL A 21 3.67 -12.94 -5.62
N GLN A 22 3.34 -13.94 -6.42
CA GLN A 22 4.13 -15.17 -6.50
C GLN A 22 5.58 -14.92 -6.92
N SER A 23 5.82 -13.99 -7.84
CA SER A 23 7.19 -13.62 -8.21
C SER A 23 7.93 -12.93 -7.06
N LEU A 24 7.26 -12.09 -6.27
CA LEU A 24 7.86 -11.47 -5.08
C LEU A 24 8.22 -12.48 -3.99
N MET A 25 7.48 -13.59 -3.86
CA MET A 25 7.79 -14.65 -2.88
C MET A 25 9.15 -15.31 -3.13
N SER A 26 9.66 -15.23 -4.37
CA SER A 26 10.97 -15.79 -4.73
C SER A 26 12.15 -14.84 -4.46
N LEU A 27 11.86 -13.61 -4.04
CA LEU A 27 12.87 -12.58 -3.78
C LEU A 27 13.20 -12.52 -2.29
N ASP A 28 14.49 -12.46 -1.97
CA ASP A 28 14.95 -12.18 -0.60
C ASP A 28 14.73 -10.71 -0.22
N GLU A 29 14.89 -9.80 -1.19
CA GLU A 29 14.73 -8.36 -1.02
C GLU A 29 13.91 -7.73 -2.15
N LEU A 30 13.21 -6.63 -1.84
CA LEU A 30 12.51 -5.86 -2.86
C LEU A 30 13.52 -5.18 -3.79
N LYS A 31 13.34 -5.37 -5.10
CA LYS A 31 14.16 -4.71 -6.10
C LYS A 31 13.94 -3.20 -6.06
N LYS A 32 15.00 -2.44 -5.81
CA LYS A 32 15.01 -0.99 -5.95
C LYS A 32 15.31 -0.60 -7.40
N LEU A 33 14.76 0.53 -7.80
CA LEU A 33 15.10 1.19 -9.06
C LEU A 33 16.26 2.16 -8.85
N ASP A 34 16.94 2.52 -9.94
CA ASP A 34 18.05 3.48 -9.91
C ASP A 34 17.55 4.91 -9.61
N ASP A 35 16.31 5.21 -9.98
CA ASP A 35 15.65 6.50 -9.77
C ASP A 35 14.40 6.37 -8.90
N ASN A 36 14.07 7.47 -8.21
CA ASN A 36 12.82 7.58 -7.45
C ASN A 36 11.65 7.95 -8.37
N HIS A 37 10.53 7.28 -8.18
CA HIS A 37 9.28 7.56 -8.85
C HIS A 37 8.33 8.34 -7.95
N VAL A 38 7.50 9.20 -8.54
CA VAL A 38 6.51 10.00 -7.82
C VAL A 38 5.15 9.30 -7.84
N TYR A 39 4.54 9.20 -6.67
CA TYR A 39 3.23 8.60 -6.45
C TYR A 39 2.36 9.54 -5.63
N TYR A 40 1.06 9.26 -5.60
CA TYR A 40 0.18 9.81 -4.58
C TYR A 40 -0.81 8.76 -4.08
N LEU A 41 -1.07 8.81 -2.77
CA LEU A 41 -2.11 8.02 -2.13
C LEU A 41 -3.45 8.74 -2.24
N SER A 42 -4.50 7.95 -2.47
CA SER A 42 -5.90 8.36 -2.37
C SER A 42 -6.74 7.23 -1.79
N HIS A 43 -7.95 7.53 -1.35
CA HIS A 43 -8.90 6.53 -0.87
C HIS A 43 -10.29 6.76 -1.47
N THR A 44 -10.96 5.70 -1.96
CA THR A 44 -12.28 5.82 -2.61
C THR A 44 -13.34 6.48 -1.73
N TYR A 45 -13.29 6.25 -0.41
CA TYR A 45 -14.23 6.84 0.55
C TYR A 45 -13.78 8.18 1.13
N ASN A 46 -12.62 8.69 0.71
CA ASN A 46 -12.17 10.02 1.09
C ASN A 46 -12.75 11.04 0.10
N ASN A 47 -13.71 11.83 0.57
CA ASN A 47 -14.42 12.79 -0.26
C ASN A 47 -13.71 14.16 -0.35
N ASP A 48 -12.54 14.33 0.27
CA ASP A 48 -11.74 15.55 0.11
C ASP A 48 -10.83 15.43 -1.13
N PRO A 49 -11.16 16.11 -2.24
CA PRO A 49 -10.36 16.03 -3.47
C PRO A 49 -8.96 16.65 -3.30
N ASN A 50 -8.73 17.43 -2.25
CA ASN A 50 -7.45 18.06 -1.95
C ASN A 50 -6.55 17.20 -1.05
N ARG A 51 -7.07 16.12 -0.45
CA ARG A 51 -6.31 15.23 0.42
C ARG A 51 -5.54 14.18 -0.39
N LYS A 52 -4.67 14.66 -1.29
CA LYS A 52 -3.69 13.81 -1.99
C LYS A 52 -2.37 13.85 -1.24
N VAL A 53 -1.89 12.69 -0.83
CA VAL A 53 -0.60 12.55 -0.14
C VAL A 53 0.43 12.09 -1.15
N TYR A 54 1.28 13.02 -1.61
CA TYR A 54 2.33 12.74 -2.58
C TYR A 54 3.57 12.16 -1.90
N PHE A 55 4.24 11.23 -2.57
CA PHE A 55 5.50 10.67 -2.07
C PHE A 55 6.42 10.18 -3.21
N LYS A 56 7.71 10.15 -2.92
CA LYS A 56 8.74 9.52 -3.76
C LYS A 56 9.07 8.14 -3.22
N ALA A 57 9.25 7.15 -4.10
CA ALA A 57 9.66 5.80 -3.72
C ALA A 57 10.69 5.23 -4.71
N PRO A 58 11.65 4.42 -4.23
CA PRO A 58 12.67 3.76 -5.06
C PRO A 58 12.16 2.44 -5.66
N TYR A 59 10.86 2.32 -5.93
CA TYR A 59 10.20 1.08 -6.33
C TYR A 59 9.32 1.33 -7.54
N ASP A 60 9.10 0.30 -8.36
CA ASP A 60 8.12 0.36 -9.44
C ASP A 60 6.68 0.36 -8.91
N LEU A 61 5.73 0.69 -9.79
CA LEU A 61 4.32 0.78 -9.44
C LEU A 61 3.76 -0.53 -8.87
N ASP A 62 4.18 -1.68 -9.39
CA ASP A 62 3.66 -2.96 -8.92
C ASP A 62 4.17 -3.32 -7.53
N THR A 63 5.44 -3.04 -7.27
CA THR A 63 6.08 -3.23 -5.97
C THR A 63 5.44 -2.34 -4.92
N ILE A 64 5.24 -1.05 -5.19
CA ILE A 64 4.62 -0.14 -4.21
C ILE A 64 3.14 -0.46 -3.96
N ASN A 65 2.41 -0.93 -4.98
CA ASN A 65 1.05 -1.44 -4.78
C ASN A 65 1.04 -2.68 -3.87
N ALA A 66 1.97 -3.62 -4.06
CA ALA A 66 2.09 -4.79 -3.19
C ALA A 66 2.47 -4.40 -1.75
N VAL A 67 3.35 -3.42 -1.56
CA VAL A 67 3.69 -2.87 -0.24
C VAL A 67 2.45 -2.25 0.43
N CYS A 68 1.72 -1.39 -0.28
CA CYS A 68 0.51 -0.76 0.27
C CYS A 68 -0.57 -1.79 0.61
N ALA A 69 -0.73 -2.82 -0.21
CA ALA A 69 -1.66 -3.91 0.05
C ALA A 69 -1.23 -4.71 1.29
N TYR A 70 0.05 -5.10 1.37
CA TYR A 70 0.61 -5.79 2.53
C TYR A 70 0.32 -5.02 3.83
N ILE A 71 0.62 -3.71 3.86
CA ILE A 71 0.36 -2.85 5.02
C ILE A 71 -1.11 -2.91 5.46
N GLN A 72 -2.04 -2.76 4.52
CA GLN A 72 -3.47 -2.80 4.85
C GLN A 72 -3.94 -4.17 5.33
N PHE A 73 -3.45 -5.25 4.73
CA PHE A 73 -3.83 -6.60 5.14
C PHE A 73 -3.32 -6.94 6.54
N GLU A 74 -2.08 -6.59 6.88
CA GLU A 74 -1.54 -6.82 8.23
C GLU A 74 -2.37 -6.11 9.31
N CYS A 75 -2.86 -4.90 9.03
CA CYS A 75 -3.77 -4.19 9.94
C CYS A 75 -5.14 -4.88 10.04
N SER A 76 -5.68 -5.37 8.91
CA SER A 76 -6.98 -6.07 8.90
C SER A 76 -6.96 -7.42 9.63
N GLU A 77 -5.80 -8.07 9.73
CA GLU A 77 -5.65 -9.30 10.54
C GLU A 77 -5.74 -9.02 12.04
N ILE A 78 -5.37 -7.81 12.48
CA ILE A 78 -5.46 -7.40 13.89
C ILE A 78 -6.89 -6.90 14.21
N GLU A 79 -7.49 -6.14 13.29
CA GLU A 79 -8.86 -5.64 13.40
C GLU A 79 -9.49 -5.53 12.00
N MET A 80 -10.38 -6.47 11.68
CA MET A 80 -10.98 -6.60 10.35
C MET A 80 -11.79 -5.36 9.92
N SER A 81 -12.33 -4.60 10.87
CA SER A 81 -13.07 -3.37 10.57
C SER A 81 -12.19 -2.15 10.34
N TYR A 82 -10.89 -2.25 10.64
CA TYR A 82 -9.95 -1.15 10.53
C TYR A 82 -9.35 -1.09 9.13
N SER A 83 -9.33 0.12 8.57
CA SER A 83 -8.70 0.45 7.29
C SER A 83 -7.84 1.68 7.50
N MET A 84 -6.55 1.55 7.14
CA MET A 84 -5.60 2.65 7.30
C MET A 84 -5.90 3.78 6.31
N ASP A 85 -5.80 5.02 6.77
CA ASP A 85 -5.90 6.19 5.90
C ASP A 85 -4.58 6.53 5.19
N GLU A 86 -4.62 7.48 4.24
CA GLU A 86 -3.45 7.86 3.46
C GLU A 86 -2.30 8.41 4.32
N SER A 87 -2.61 9.06 5.45
CA SER A 87 -1.64 9.67 6.37
C SER A 87 -0.95 8.62 7.23
N GLU A 88 -1.66 7.58 7.61
CA GLU A 88 -1.09 6.45 8.37
C GLU A 88 -0.23 5.56 7.47
N VAL A 89 -0.68 5.29 6.24
CA VAL A 89 0.09 4.49 5.27
C VAL A 89 1.40 5.21 4.92
N ILE A 90 1.38 6.52 4.70
CA ILE A 90 2.60 7.25 4.34
C ILE A 90 3.65 7.22 5.46
N GLU A 91 3.24 7.30 6.73
CA GLU A 91 4.18 7.22 7.86
C GLU A 91 4.94 5.87 7.84
N ILE A 92 4.24 4.79 7.52
CA ILE A 92 4.87 3.46 7.41
C ILE A 92 5.81 3.39 6.19
N LEU A 93 5.38 3.92 5.05
CA LEU A 93 6.22 3.96 3.83
C LEU A 93 7.52 4.72 4.07
N GLU A 94 7.46 5.91 4.68
CA GLU A 94 8.65 6.69 5.01
C GLU A 94 9.55 6.00 6.02
N LYS A 95 8.95 5.33 7.01
CA LYS A 95 9.71 4.71 8.09
C LYS A 95 10.44 3.43 7.68
N PHE A 96 9.87 2.64 6.76
CA PHE A 96 10.29 1.26 6.53
C PHE A 96 10.62 0.91 5.07
N TYR A 97 10.28 1.78 4.12
CA TYR A 97 10.42 1.52 2.68
C TYR A 97 11.17 2.64 1.95
N ASP A 98 12.00 3.41 2.64
CA ASP A 98 12.83 4.48 2.05
C ASP A 98 12.04 5.46 1.16
N CYS A 99 10.76 5.67 1.48
CA CYS A 99 9.90 6.63 0.79
C CYS A 99 10.04 8.03 1.42
N SER A 100 9.65 9.06 0.68
CA SER A 100 9.69 10.46 1.17
C SER A 100 8.47 11.24 0.72
N SER A 101 7.66 11.71 1.67
CA SER A 101 6.47 12.56 1.47
C SER A 101 6.74 14.05 1.64
N THR A 102 7.84 14.41 2.32
CA THR A 102 8.23 15.79 2.63
C THR A 102 8.94 16.52 1.48
N PHE A 103 8.86 16.00 0.25
CA PHE A 103 9.42 16.68 -0.91
C PHE A 103 8.46 17.78 -1.39
N SER A 104 9.01 18.92 -1.82
CA SER A 104 8.22 19.94 -2.51
C SER A 104 7.83 19.38 -3.88
N ALA A 105 6.60 18.89 -4.01
CA ALA A 105 6.09 18.45 -5.30
C ALA A 105 5.89 19.68 -6.20
N ASP A 106 6.82 19.90 -7.13
CA ASP A 106 6.63 20.92 -8.14
C ASP A 106 5.54 20.49 -9.14
N ASN A 107 5.09 21.43 -9.99
CA ASN A 107 4.05 21.16 -10.97
C ASN A 107 4.44 20.07 -12.00
N GLY A 108 5.72 19.74 -12.15
CA GLY A 108 6.20 18.66 -13.01
C GLY A 108 5.98 17.31 -12.34
N ASP A 109 6.47 17.17 -11.11
CA ASP A 109 6.36 15.96 -10.29
C ASP A 109 4.88 15.54 -10.11
N VAL A 110 4.00 16.52 -9.84
CA VAL A 110 2.55 16.28 -9.67
C VAL A 110 1.90 15.73 -10.94
N LYS A 111 2.34 16.17 -12.14
CA LYS A 111 1.77 15.70 -13.42
C LYS A 111 2.18 14.28 -13.75
N THR A 112 3.36 13.85 -13.29
CA THR A 112 3.86 12.50 -13.51
C THR A 112 3.46 11.52 -12.41
N ALA A 113 2.89 12.03 -11.31
CA ALA A 113 2.54 11.22 -10.16
C ALA A 113 1.50 10.14 -10.51
N GLN A 114 1.84 8.88 -10.24
CA GLN A 114 0.92 7.76 -10.44
C GLN A 114 0.03 7.58 -9.21
N ASN A 115 -1.26 7.30 -9.43
CA ASN A 115 -2.22 7.10 -8.34
C ASN A 115 -2.12 5.71 -7.73
N ILE A 116 -2.11 5.63 -6.40
CA ILE A 116 -2.37 4.41 -5.64
C ILE A 116 -3.63 4.67 -4.81
N ASN A 117 -4.77 4.17 -5.29
CA ASN A 117 -6.00 4.21 -4.52
C ASN A 117 -6.01 3.01 -3.55
N LEU A 118 -5.96 3.31 -2.25
CA LEU A 118 -5.82 2.33 -1.18
C LEU A 118 -6.94 1.29 -1.16
N TYR A 119 -8.21 1.70 -1.32
CA TYR A 119 -9.35 0.79 -1.36
C TYR A 119 -9.31 -0.13 -2.60
N ILE A 120 -9.11 0.45 -3.79
CA ILE A 120 -9.04 -0.32 -5.03
C ILE A 120 -7.85 -1.29 -4.97
N ASN A 121 -6.72 -0.86 -4.42
CA ASN A 121 -5.53 -1.68 -4.30
C ASN A 121 -5.74 -2.87 -3.35
N TRP A 122 -6.46 -2.67 -2.25
CA TRP A 122 -6.88 -3.74 -1.34
C TRP A 122 -7.75 -4.77 -2.07
N GLU A 123 -8.83 -4.32 -2.72
CA GLU A 123 -9.74 -5.19 -3.48
C GLU A 123 -8.99 -5.98 -4.56
N THR A 124 -8.04 -5.34 -5.22
CA THR A 124 -7.21 -5.93 -6.28
C THR A 124 -6.26 -7.02 -5.77
N HIS A 125 -5.77 -6.90 -4.53
CA HIS A 125 -4.84 -7.86 -3.91
C HIS A 125 -5.52 -8.85 -2.96
N CYS A 126 -6.84 -8.74 -2.76
CA CYS A 126 -7.59 -9.70 -1.97
C CYS A 126 -7.44 -11.12 -2.55
N GLY A 127 -7.15 -12.10 -1.68
CA GLY A 127 -6.87 -13.49 -2.08
C GLY A 127 -5.51 -13.73 -2.77
N SER A 128 -4.64 -12.72 -2.87
CA SER A 128 -3.30 -12.89 -3.46
C SER A 128 -2.27 -13.53 -2.52
N ASN A 129 -2.56 -13.60 -1.21
CA ASN A 129 -1.63 -13.99 -0.14
C ASN A 129 -0.40 -13.07 -0.04
N VAL A 130 -0.52 -11.78 -0.35
CA VAL A 130 0.61 -10.82 -0.29
C VAL A 130 1.30 -10.76 1.09
N GLN A 131 0.59 -11.08 2.17
CA GLN A 131 1.14 -11.14 3.54
C GLN A 131 2.19 -12.22 3.76
N THR A 132 2.21 -13.27 2.92
CA THR A 132 3.18 -14.35 3.03
C THR A 132 4.52 -13.99 2.37
N VAL A 133 4.59 -12.88 1.63
CA VAL A 133 5.82 -12.40 0.99
C VAL A 133 6.79 -11.87 2.05
N ASN A 134 7.87 -12.60 2.31
CA ASN A 134 8.84 -12.24 3.34
C ASN A 134 9.60 -10.95 3.04
N SER A 135 9.91 -10.67 1.76
CA SER A 135 10.60 -9.46 1.35
C SER A 135 9.80 -8.16 1.57
N LEU A 136 8.49 -8.26 1.84
CA LEU A 136 7.67 -7.11 2.27
C LEU A 136 7.79 -6.84 3.78
N LYS A 137 8.17 -7.82 4.60
CA LYS A 137 8.22 -7.67 6.06
C LYS A 137 9.37 -6.77 6.49
N ARG A 138 9.16 -5.98 7.55
CA ARG A 138 10.15 -5.06 8.12
C ARG A 138 10.15 -5.16 9.64
N LYS A 139 11.34 -5.23 10.23
CA LYS A 139 11.49 -5.36 11.69
C LYS A 139 10.91 -4.13 12.39
N GLY A 140 9.97 -4.36 13.32
CA GLY A 140 9.37 -3.31 14.15
C GLY A 140 8.16 -2.61 13.54
N MET A 141 7.74 -2.99 12.33
CA MET A 141 6.55 -2.43 11.68
C MET A 141 5.24 -2.92 12.33
N ASP A 142 5.24 -4.13 12.88
CA ASP A 142 4.16 -4.71 13.69
C ASP A 142 3.69 -3.77 14.82
N LYS A 143 4.63 -3.08 15.47
CA LYS A 143 4.32 -2.13 16.54
C LYS A 143 3.52 -0.93 16.04
N TYR A 144 3.74 -0.51 14.80
CA TYR A 144 3.00 0.59 14.18
C TYR A 144 1.58 0.16 13.85
N PHE A 145 1.40 -1.05 13.29
CA PHE A 145 0.08 -1.61 13.03
C PHE A 145 -0.75 -1.71 14.32
N ILE A 146 -0.18 -2.28 15.39
CA ILE A 146 -0.85 -2.37 16.70
C ILE A 146 -1.22 -0.98 17.23
N ARG A 147 -0.30 -0.01 17.14
CA ARG A 147 -0.54 1.36 17.61
C ARG A 147 -1.74 2.02 16.93
N TYR A 148 -1.86 1.90 15.60
CA TYR A 148 -2.98 2.50 14.88
C TYR A 148 -4.30 1.77 15.17
N VAL A 149 -4.29 0.44 15.17
CA VAL A 149 -5.47 -0.36 15.50
C VAL A 149 -5.99 -0.07 16.92
N ASP A 150 -5.09 0.04 17.90
CA ASP A 150 -5.46 0.39 19.27
C ASP A 150 -6.05 1.81 19.37
N SER A 151 -5.54 2.74 18.55
CA SER A 151 -6.05 4.11 18.49
C SER A 151 -7.46 4.15 17.90
N PHE A 152 -7.71 3.38 16.83
CA PHE A 152 -9.03 3.18 16.25
C PHE A 152 -10.02 2.60 17.26
N LYS A 153 -9.65 1.53 17.98
CA LYS A 153 -10.51 0.89 18.99
C LYS A 153 -10.91 1.82 20.14
N LYS A 154 -10.04 2.77 20.50
CA LYS A 154 -10.33 3.78 21.55
C LYS A 154 -11.21 4.93 21.07
N ALA A 155 -11.32 5.13 19.76
CA ALA A 155 -12.14 6.17 19.17
C ALA A 155 -13.60 5.74 18.94
N LEU A 156 -13.89 4.43 19.06
CA LEU A 156 -15.22 3.83 19.04
C LEU A 156 -15.91 3.94 20.42
#